data_AF-A0A7X7MFJ4-F1
#
_entry.id   AF-A0A7X7MFJ4-F1
#
_cell.length_a   1.000
_cell.length_b   1.000
_cell.length_c   1.000
_cell.angle_alpha   90.00
_cell.angle_beta   90.00
_cell.angle_gamma   90.00
#
_symmetry.space_group_name_H-M   'P 1'
#
loop_
_entity.id
_entity.type
_entity.pdbx_description
1 polymer ?
#
loop_
_entity_poly.entity_id
_entity_poly.type
_entity_poly.pdbx_seq_one_letter_code
_entity_poly.pdbx_strand_id
1 'polypeptide(L)'
;LIYTAGAVLAKLVGCGLPTLLCRFNARGALRVGLGMIPRGEVALIVAGIGISRGMITQEVFGVAILMTLLTTLIPPPLLVTAFRSSAPGLRRGAPLPPELPVLAYRFPTPEVTSLLLNHLLEQFRVEGFFVHMLELSGETYQMRKDAMVINLTREPQTITFRCSAEEMPFVRMAMTEVVVEIELTLKELQQPLDAHRLLAVPGEEDVRMARRTRMGRYLAEKNLIPELKGATKADVIAELVHCLAEQGLVHDEAEALSAVLRREEAMSTGLRHGFACPHGRTTAVENLVCAIGIKADGLPFGAIDSEPTRFILLVLSPAGAVAPYMELMAAMRGVFDEEGRQALLSCRKPAEMLSVVTRRLG
;
A
#
# COMPACT_ATOMS: atom_id res chain seq x y z
N LEU A 1 46.59 -20.57 14.36
CA LEU A 1 45.82 -21.82 14.11
C LEU A 1 45.37 -22.52 15.41
N ILE A 2 46.26 -22.75 16.39
CA ILE A 2 45.89 -23.36 17.69
C ILE A 2 44.75 -22.58 18.38
N TYR A 3 44.84 -21.25 18.43
CA TYR A 3 43.78 -20.39 18.97
C TYR A 3 42.44 -20.52 18.23
N THR A 4 42.47 -20.68 16.90
CA THR A 4 41.27 -20.91 16.08
C THR A 4 40.63 -22.25 16.41
N ALA A 5 41.43 -23.33 16.50
CA ALA A 5 40.96 -24.65 16.87
C ALA A 5 40.37 -24.67 18.30
N GLY A 6 41.04 -24.01 19.24
CA GLY A 6 40.55 -23.82 20.61
C GLY A 6 39.25 -23.03 20.67
N ALA A 7 39.14 -21.95 19.89
CA ALA A 7 37.92 -21.14 19.82
C ALA A 7 36.72 -21.91 19.24
N VAL A 8 36.96 -22.72 18.20
CA VAL A 8 35.95 -23.60 17.61
C VAL A 8 35.51 -24.66 18.62
N LEU A 9 36.46 -25.37 19.25
CA LEU A 9 36.16 -26.41 20.23
C LEU A 9 35.41 -25.85 21.44
N ALA A 10 35.84 -24.69 21.95
CA ALA A 10 35.19 -24.02 23.07
C ALA A 10 33.72 -23.67 22.76
N LYS A 11 33.38 -23.31 21.52
CA LYS A 11 31.99 -23.04 21.12
C LYS A 11 31.19 -24.32 20.89
N LEU A 12 31.79 -25.32 20.25
CA LEU A 12 31.16 -26.62 20.05
C LEU A 12 30.80 -27.28 21.38
N VAL A 13 31.73 -27.28 22.33
CA VAL A 13 31.51 -27.88 23.66
C VAL A 13 30.70 -26.93 24.55
N GLY A 14 31.10 -25.66 24.65
CA GLY A 14 30.50 -24.69 25.56
C GLY A 14 29.05 -24.34 25.24
N CYS A 15 28.66 -24.32 23.96
CA CYS A 15 27.27 -24.12 23.56
C CYS A 15 26.55 -25.45 23.27
N GLY A 16 27.25 -26.47 22.75
CA GLY A 16 26.64 -27.75 22.43
C GLY A 16 26.28 -28.61 23.65
N LEU A 17 27.13 -28.63 24.69
CA LEU A 17 26.88 -29.47 25.88
C LEU A 17 25.65 -29.00 26.67
N PRO A 18 25.45 -27.70 26.99
CA PRO A 18 24.22 -27.24 27.66
C PRO A 18 22.97 -27.47 26.82
N THR A 19 23.11 -27.40 25.49
CA THR A 19 22.00 -27.65 24.55
C THR A 19 21.43 -29.07 24.70
N LEU A 20 22.26 -30.06 25.06
CA LEU A 20 21.81 -31.43 25.34
C LEU A 20 20.89 -31.53 26.57
N LEU A 21 20.98 -30.58 27.51
CA LEU A 21 20.06 -30.47 28.66
C LEU A 21 18.72 -29.85 28.25
N CYS A 22 18.73 -28.97 27.24
CA CYS A 22 17.56 -28.26 26.72
C CYS A 22 16.76 -29.05 25.66
N ARG A 23 16.56 -30.36 25.86
CA ARG A 23 15.81 -31.28 24.97
C ARG A 23 16.41 -31.54 23.58
N PHE A 24 17.61 -31.06 23.26
CA PHE A 24 18.24 -31.36 21.96
C PHE A 24 19.02 -32.68 21.98
N ASN A 25 19.09 -33.35 20.82
CA ASN A 25 19.94 -34.52 20.61
C ASN A 25 21.35 -34.08 20.16
N ALA A 26 22.27 -35.03 19.98
CA ALA A 26 23.65 -34.74 19.57
C ALA A 26 23.73 -33.93 18.26
N ARG A 27 22.80 -34.15 17.33
CA ARG A 27 22.73 -33.38 16.07
C ARG A 27 22.30 -31.94 16.31
N GLY A 28 21.29 -31.73 17.15
CA GLY A 28 20.86 -30.39 17.56
C GLY A 28 21.94 -29.62 18.30
N ALA A 29 22.63 -30.28 19.24
CA ALA A 29 23.78 -29.71 19.95
C ALA A 29 24.92 -29.31 18.99
N LEU A 30 25.23 -30.16 17.99
CA LEU A 30 26.22 -29.84 16.96
C LEU A 30 25.80 -28.63 16.11
N ARG A 31 24.53 -28.57 15.68
CA ARG A 31 23.98 -27.45 14.90
C ARG A 31 24.07 -26.12 15.66
N VAL A 32 23.69 -26.13 16.95
CA VAL A 32 23.81 -24.95 17.82
C VAL A 32 25.28 -24.58 18.03
N GLY A 33 26.14 -25.55 18.35
CA GLY A 33 27.57 -25.33 18.51
C GLY A 33 28.21 -24.69 17.28
N LEU A 34 27.95 -25.23 16.09
CA LEU A 34 28.44 -24.69 14.81
C LEU A 34 27.92 -23.27 14.55
N GLY A 35 26.63 -23.01 14.84
CA GLY A 35 26.01 -21.70 14.67
C GLY A 35 26.60 -20.62 15.60
N MET A 36 27.20 -21.02 16.71
CA MET A 36 27.81 -20.11 17.70
C MET A 36 29.32 -19.93 17.55
N ILE A 37 29.95 -20.56 16.54
CA ILE A 37 31.38 -20.38 16.23
C ILE A 37 31.72 -18.97 15.72
N PRO A 38 30.94 -18.36 14.79
CA PRO A 38 31.29 -17.06 14.21
C PRO A 38 31.56 -16.00 15.27
N ARG A 39 32.66 -15.27 15.08
CA ARG A 39 33.08 -14.16 15.94
C ARG A 39 32.76 -12.86 15.19
N GLY A 40 31.98 -11.99 15.83
CA GLY A 40 31.60 -10.71 15.26
C GLY A 40 32.65 -9.62 15.47
N GLU A 41 32.35 -8.45 14.94
CA GLU A 41 33.18 -7.24 14.99
C GLU A 41 33.58 -6.84 16.42
N VAL A 42 32.72 -7.13 17.40
CA VAL A 42 32.98 -6.88 18.82
C VAL A 42 34.30 -7.48 19.30
N ALA A 43 34.70 -8.66 18.79
CA ALA A 43 35.97 -9.27 19.15
C ALA A 43 37.17 -8.42 18.69
N LEU A 44 37.08 -7.83 17.49
CA LEU A 44 38.11 -6.95 16.92
C LEU A 44 38.13 -5.58 17.59
N ILE A 45 36.96 -5.06 17.99
CA ILE A 45 36.87 -3.81 18.77
C ILE A 45 37.61 -3.97 20.11
N VAL A 46 37.35 -5.05 20.85
CA VAL A 46 38.01 -5.32 22.13
C VAL A 46 39.52 -5.52 21.94
N ALA A 47 39.93 -6.25 20.91
CA ALA A 47 41.34 -6.40 20.58
C ALA A 47 41.99 -5.06 20.19
N GLY A 48 41.27 -4.20 19.46
CA GLY A 48 41.70 -2.85 19.08
C GLY A 48 41.92 -1.92 20.28
N ILE A 49 41.05 -2.01 21.29
CA ILE A 49 41.24 -1.30 22.57
C ILE A 49 42.46 -1.87 23.32
N GLY A 50 42.68 -3.19 23.22
CA GLY A 50 43.84 -3.85 23.82
C GLY A 50 45.17 -3.33 23.29
N ILE A 51 45.30 -3.21 21.97
CA ILE A 51 46.56 -2.76 21.35
C ILE A 51 46.79 -1.26 21.56
N SER A 52 45.74 -0.44 21.55
CA SER A 52 45.87 1.00 21.81
C SER A 52 46.28 1.33 23.24
N ARG A 53 45.95 0.45 24.20
CA ARG A 53 46.39 0.55 25.61
C ARG A 53 47.71 -0.19 25.88
N GLY A 54 48.35 -0.75 24.86
CA GLY A 54 49.58 -1.54 25.02
C GLY A 54 49.41 -2.85 25.82
N MET A 55 48.18 -3.32 26.00
CA MET A 55 47.88 -4.56 26.74
C MET A 55 48.15 -5.82 25.90
N ILE A 56 48.11 -5.71 24.58
CA ILE A 56 48.44 -6.80 23.65
C ILE A 56 49.42 -6.31 22.59
N THR A 57 50.28 -7.21 22.12
CA THR A 57 51.23 -6.93 21.04
C THR A 57 50.53 -6.96 19.67
N GLN A 58 51.15 -6.34 18.67
CA GLN A 58 50.66 -6.35 17.29
C GLN A 58 50.56 -7.77 16.70
N GLU A 59 51.44 -8.68 17.12
CA GLU A 59 51.38 -10.10 16.76
C GLU A 59 50.09 -10.76 17.28
N VAL A 60 49.74 -10.53 18.56
CA VAL A 60 48.51 -11.07 19.17
C VAL A 60 47.26 -10.48 18.52
N PHE A 61 47.31 -9.19 18.14
CA PHE A 61 46.23 -8.56 17.38
C PHE A 61 46.05 -9.20 16.00
N GLY A 62 47.14 -9.48 15.28
CA GLY A 62 47.11 -10.23 14.02
C GLY A 62 46.52 -11.64 14.17
N VAL A 63 46.86 -12.35 15.26
CA VAL A 63 46.26 -13.65 15.59
C VAL A 63 44.75 -13.53 15.83
N ALA A 64 44.29 -12.48 16.51
CA ALA A 64 42.86 -12.24 16.76
C ALA A 64 42.08 -11.97 15.47
N ILE A 65 42.65 -11.20 14.53
CA ILE A 65 42.06 -10.97 13.20
C ILE A 65 41.94 -12.28 12.43
N LEU A 66 43.04 -13.04 12.32
CA LEU A 66 43.04 -14.31 11.60
C LEU A 66 42.08 -15.33 12.21
N MET A 67 42.04 -15.42 13.55
CA MET A 67 41.08 -16.26 14.25
C MET A 67 39.64 -15.86 13.91
N THR A 68 39.31 -14.56 13.99
CA THR A 68 37.96 -14.04 13.74
C THR A 68 37.51 -14.35 12.31
N LEU A 69 38.37 -14.07 11.32
CA LEU A 69 38.12 -14.36 9.91
C LEU A 69 37.84 -15.85 9.68
N LEU A 70 38.71 -16.73 10.18
CA LEU A 70 38.54 -18.18 10.01
C LEU A 70 37.30 -18.71 10.73
N THR A 71 37.02 -18.23 11.95
CA THR A 71 35.81 -18.60 12.68
C THR A 71 34.53 -18.10 12.04
N THR A 72 34.58 -17.12 11.14
CA THR A 72 33.39 -16.61 10.44
C THR A 72 33.21 -17.26 9.06
N LEU A 73 34.30 -17.56 8.36
CA LEU A 73 34.24 -18.18 7.03
C LEU A 73 33.97 -19.70 7.07
N ILE A 74 34.48 -20.41 8.08
CA ILE A 74 34.36 -21.88 8.17
C ILE A 74 32.93 -22.36 8.54
N PRO A 75 32.18 -21.71 9.47
CA PRO A 75 30.90 -22.23 9.90
C PRO A 75 29.77 -22.26 8.86
N PRO A 76 29.57 -21.26 7.97
CA PRO A 76 28.49 -21.31 6.98
C PRO A 76 28.43 -22.61 6.15
N PRO A 77 29.52 -23.09 5.51
CA PRO A 77 29.47 -24.36 4.79
C PRO A 77 29.27 -25.58 5.71
N LEU A 78 29.83 -25.57 6.92
CA LEU A 78 29.61 -26.64 7.90
C LEU A 78 28.17 -26.68 8.42
N LEU A 79 27.54 -25.51 8.57
CA LEU A 79 26.17 -25.39 9.04
C LEU A 79 25.21 -25.85 7.94
N VAL A 80 25.40 -25.42 6.69
CA VAL A 80 24.63 -25.91 5.54
C VAL A 80 24.70 -27.43 5.43
N THR A 81 25.89 -28.02 5.57
CA THR A 81 26.04 -29.49 5.55
C THR A 81 25.38 -30.17 6.76
N ALA A 82 25.44 -29.60 7.96
CA ALA A 82 24.75 -30.11 9.14
C ALA A 82 23.21 -30.06 9.04
N PHE A 83 22.66 -29.18 8.20
CA PHE A 83 21.23 -29.04 7.92
C PHE A 83 20.75 -29.82 6.68
N ARG A 84 21.63 -30.50 5.93
CA ARG A 84 21.21 -31.35 4.79
C ARG A 84 20.32 -32.52 5.17
N SER A 85 20.41 -33.01 6.41
CA SER A 85 19.53 -34.06 6.92
C SER A 85 18.27 -33.44 7.54
N SER A 86 17.10 -33.81 7.02
CA SER A 86 15.78 -33.45 7.56
C SER A 86 15.48 -34.07 8.93
N ALA A 87 16.42 -34.85 9.50
CA ALA A 87 16.24 -35.44 10.82
C ALA A 87 16.16 -34.35 11.91
N PRO A 88 15.25 -34.50 12.89
CA PRO A 88 15.06 -33.52 13.95
C PRO A 88 16.31 -33.43 14.84
N GLY A 89 16.65 -32.20 15.24
CA GLY A 89 17.70 -31.92 16.23
C GLY A 89 17.24 -32.03 17.68
N LEU A 90 15.96 -32.30 17.90
CA LEU A 90 15.34 -32.43 19.22
C LEU A 90 15.20 -33.91 19.61
N ARG A 91 15.33 -34.22 20.91
CA ARG A 91 15.10 -35.56 21.48
C ARG A 91 13.62 -35.95 21.49
N ARG A 92 12.74 -34.95 21.58
CA ARG A 92 11.28 -35.08 21.45
C ARG A 92 10.84 -34.14 20.34
N GLY A 93 9.77 -34.47 19.61
CA GLY A 93 9.20 -33.59 18.60
C GLY A 93 9.01 -32.17 19.13
N ALA A 94 9.09 -31.18 18.24
CA ALA A 94 8.68 -29.82 18.57
C ALA A 94 7.26 -29.88 19.18
N PRO A 95 6.94 -29.06 20.19
CA PRO A 95 5.54 -28.88 20.58
C PRO A 95 4.76 -28.59 19.30
N LEU A 96 3.71 -29.37 19.04
CA LEU A 96 2.81 -29.03 17.95
C LEU A 96 2.29 -27.61 18.25
N PRO A 97 2.26 -26.72 17.25
CA PRO A 97 1.59 -25.44 17.40
C PRO A 97 0.19 -25.69 17.98
N PRO A 98 -0.34 -24.80 18.83
CA PRO A 98 -1.73 -24.93 19.28
C PRO A 98 -2.61 -25.13 18.05
N GLU A 99 -3.43 -26.19 18.04
CA GLU A 99 -4.36 -26.45 16.94
C GLU A 99 -5.36 -25.30 16.90
N LEU A 100 -5.09 -24.33 16.03
CA LEU A 100 -6.03 -23.27 15.76
C LEU A 100 -7.29 -23.89 15.14
N PRO A 101 -8.48 -23.52 15.61
CA PRO A 101 -9.71 -23.98 14.99
C PRO A 101 -9.72 -23.64 13.50
N VAL A 102 -10.27 -24.57 12.73
CA VAL A 102 -10.27 -24.53 11.26
C VAL A 102 -11.67 -24.24 10.77
N LEU A 103 -11.84 -23.23 9.91
CA LEU A 103 -13.05 -23.05 9.12
C LEU A 103 -12.72 -23.36 7.66
N ALA A 104 -13.42 -24.32 7.07
CA ALA A 104 -13.27 -24.66 5.67
C ALA A 104 -14.58 -24.38 4.93
N TYR A 105 -14.47 -23.64 3.83
CA TYR A 105 -15.58 -23.32 2.93
C TYR A 105 -15.30 -23.97 1.58
N ARG A 106 -16.24 -24.81 1.14
CA ARG A 106 -16.14 -25.53 -0.13
C ARG A 106 -17.02 -24.87 -1.18
N PHE A 107 -16.48 -24.73 -2.39
CA PHE A 107 -17.16 -24.11 -3.53
C PHE A 107 -17.32 -25.08 -4.70
N PRO A 108 -18.26 -24.83 -5.61
CA PRO A 108 -18.57 -25.75 -6.70
C PRO A 108 -17.43 -25.91 -7.70
N THR A 109 -16.71 -24.82 -8.01
CA THR A 109 -15.63 -24.82 -9.00
C THR A 109 -14.41 -24.01 -8.55
N PRO A 110 -13.23 -24.25 -9.15
CA PRO A 110 -12.03 -23.47 -8.85
C PRO A 110 -12.11 -22.00 -9.24
N GLU A 111 -12.89 -21.68 -10.27
CA GLU A 111 -13.10 -20.31 -10.72
C GLU A 111 -13.89 -19.53 -9.67
N VAL A 112 -14.96 -20.13 -9.14
CA VAL A 112 -15.76 -19.55 -8.04
C VAL A 112 -14.91 -19.35 -6.78
N THR A 113 -14.08 -20.34 -6.45
CA THR A 113 -13.13 -20.26 -5.32
C THR A 113 -12.16 -19.09 -5.48
N SER A 114 -11.60 -18.92 -6.69
CA SER A 114 -10.66 -17.84 -7.00
C SER A 114 -11.31 -16.47 -6.90
N LEU A 115 -12.54 -16.35 -7.44
CA LEU A 115 -13.30 -15.11 -7.47
C LEU A 115 -13.67 -14.67 -6.04
N LEU A 116 -14.24 -15.59 -5.26
CA LEU A 116 -14.57 -15.36 -3.84
C LEU A 116 -13.34 -15.00 -3.02
N LEU A 117 -12.22 -15.71 -3.22
CA LEU A 117 -10.97 -15.42 -2.52
C LEU A 117 -10.49 -13.99 -2.81
N ASN A 118 -10.47 -13.58 -4.08
CA ASN A 118 -10.00 -12.25 -4.43
C ASN A 118 -10.87 -11.16 -3.81
N HIS A 119 -12.19 -11.34 -3.84
CA HIS A 119 -13.14 -10.40 -3.24
C HIS A 119 -12.97 -10.32 -1.72
N LEU A 120 -12.84 -11.47 -1.08
CA LEU A 120 -12.57 -11.59 0.35
C LEU A 120 -11.26 -10.86 0.72
N LEU A 121 -10.14 -11.15 0.04
CA LEU A 121 -8.85 -10.52 0.35
C LEU A 121 -8.91 -8.99 0.20
N GLU A 122 -9.69 -8.49 -0.76
CA GLU A 122 -9.89 -7.05 -0.95
C GLU A 122 -10.73 -6.45 0.19
N GLN A 123 -11.81 -7.10 0.62
CA GLN A 123 -12.59 -6.67 1.78
C GLN A 123 -11.73 -6.56 3.04
N PHE A 124 -10.88 -7.56 3.30
CA PHE A 124 -9.92 -7.50 4.42
C PHE A 124 -8.98 -6.29 4.33
N ARG A 125 -8.48 -5.94 3.14
CA ARG A 125 -7.63 -4.75 2.94
C ARG A 125 -8.41 -3.45 3.20
N VAL A 126 -9.64 -3.36 2.71
CA VAL A 126 -10.53 -2.20 2.94
C VAL A 126 -10.81 -2.01 4.42
N GLU A 127 -11.00 -3.10 5.17
CA GLU A 127 -11.16 -3.07 6.62
C GLU A 127 -9.85 -2.80 7.39
N GLY A 128 -8.73 -2.57 6.69
CA GLY A 128 -7.45 -2.20 7.29
C GLY A 128 -6.59 -3.38 7.74
N PHE A 129 -6.87 -4.60 7.29
CA PHE A 129 -5.95 -5.71 7.48
C PHE A 129 -4.77 -5.63 6.51
N PHE A 130 -3.59 -5.89 7.04
CA PHE A 130 -2.40 -6.14 6.24
C PHE A 130 -2.43 -7.57 5.72
N VAL A 131 -2.60 -7.73 4.41
CA VAL A 131 -2.69 -9.02 3.73
C VAL A 131 -1.35 -9.36 3.07
N HIS A 132 -0.68 -10.40 3.58
CA HIS A 132 0.58 -10.91 3.06
C HIS A 132 0.42 -12.29 2.42
N MET A 133 1.09 -12.49 1.28
CA MET A 133 1.25 -13.81 0.68
C MET A 133 2.50 -14.46 1.27
N LEU A 134 2.37 -15.66 1.84
CA LEU A 134 3.47 -16.34 2.54
C LEU A 134 4.31 -17.25 1.63
N GLU A 135 3.75 -17.69 0.50
CA GLU A 135 4.41 -18.57 -0.46
C GLU A 135 4.31 -18.00 -1.87
N LEU A 136 5.36 -18.23 -2.69
CA LEU A 136 5.39 -17.84 -4.11
C LEU A 136 4.31 -18.54 -4.95
N SER A 137 3.76 -19.66 -4.48
CA SER A 137 2.62 -20.37 -5.10
C SER A 137 1.33 -19.57 -5.04
N GLY A 138 1.22 -18.58 -4.13
CA GLY A 138 -0.01 -17.81 -3.93
C GLY A 138 -1.15 -18.61 -3.30
N GLU A 139 -0.85 -19.73 -2.64
CA GLU A 139 -1.85 -20.60 -2.01
C GLU A 139 -2.07 -20.26 -0.53
N THR A 140 -1.10 -19.63 0.13
CA THR A 140 -1.19 -19.28 1.55
C THR A 140 -1.08 -17.78 1.78
N TYR A 141 -2.05 -17.24 2.50
CA TYR A 141 -2.19 -15.83 2.85
C TYR A 141 -2.24 -15.67 4.37
N GLN A 142 -1.76 -14.54 4.85
CA GLN A 142 -1.86 -14.13 6.23
C GLN A 142 -2.42 -12.72 6.30
N MET A 143 -3.50 -12.55 7.06
CA MET A 143 -4.18 -11.29 7.29
C MET A 143 -3.93 -10.87 8.74
N ARG A 144 -3.44 -9.64 8.94
CA ARG A 144 -3.08 -9.12 10.26
C ARG A 144 -3.67 -7.74 10.51
N LYS A 145 -4.27 -7.55 11.67
CA LYS A 145 -4.76 -6.25 12.15
C LYS A 145 -4.71 -6.27 13.68
N ASP A 146 -4.04 -5.28 14.28
CA ASP A 146 -3.83 -5.22 15.73
C ASP A 146 -3.22 -6.53 16.30
N ALA A 147 -3.95 -7.21 17.19
CA ALA A 147 -3.57 -8.51 17.75
C ALA A 147 -4.08 -9.70 16.92
N MET A 148 -4.93 -9.46 15.92
CA MET A 148 -5.57 -10.52 15.13
C MET A 148 -4.61 -11.07 14.07
N VAL A 149 -4.55 -12.39 13.96
CA VAL A 149 -3.74 -13.11 12.98
C VAL A 149 -4.55 -14.26 12.38
N ILE A 150 -5.01 -14.06 11.14
CA ILE A 150 -5.82 -15.03 10.42
C ILE A 150 -4.98 -15.58 9.27
N ASN A 151 -4.76 -16.89 9.26
CA ASN A 151 -4.09 -17.57 8.15
C ASN A 151 -5.15 -18.19 7.24
N LEU A 152 -4.98 -18.03 5.93
CA LEU A 152 -5.86 -18.56 4.91
C LEU A 152 -5.03 -19.42 3.96
N THR A 153 -5.52 -20.61 3.67
CA THR A 153 -4.96 -21.49 2.63
C THR A 153 -6.04 -21.77 1.59
N ARG A 154 -5.64 -21.68 0.33
CA ARG A 154 -6.46 -21.95 -0.85
C ARG A 154 -6.10 -23.32 -1.41
N GLU A 155 -7.11 -24.16 -1.55
CA GLU A 155 -7.09 -25.35 -2.40
C GLU A 155 -8.01 -25.14 -3.62
N PRO A 156 -7.97 -26.00 -4.66
CA PRO A 156 -8.74 -25.78 -5.87
C PRO A 156 -10.23 -25.53 -5.68
N GLN A 157 -10.87 -26.08 -4.65
CA GLN A 157 -12.31 -25.88 -4.39
C GLN A 157 -12.62 -25.50 -2.94
N THR A 158 -11.58 -25.17 -2.16
CA THR A 158 -11.73 -24.97 -0.71
C THR A 158 -10.91 -23.78 -0.26
N ILE A 159 -11.52 -22.91 0.54
CA ILE A 159 -10.81 -21.88 1.30
C ILE A 159 -10.81 -22.30 2.76
N THR A 160 -9.62 -22.40 3.35
CA THR A 160 -9.42 -22.85 4.72
C THR A 160 -8.82 -21.74 5.56
N PHE A 161 -9.49 -21.36 6.64
CA PHE A 161 -9.00 -20.41 7.62
C PHE A 161 -8.48 -21.12 8.86
N ARG A 162 -7.34 -20.66 9.37
CA ARG A 162 -6.76 -21.05 10.66
C ARG A 162 -6.57 -19.79 11.49
N CYS A 163 -7.42 -19.64 12.51
CA CYS A 163 -7.47 -18.48 13.40
C CYS A 163 -7.89 -18.93 14.80
N SER A 164 -7.75 -18.08 15.80
CA SER A 164 -8.19 -18.34 17.16
C SER A 164 -9.72 -18.41 17.26
N ALA A 165 -10.23 -19.00 18.35
CA ALA A 165 -11.67 -19.10 18.59
C ALA A 165 -12.37 -17.73 18.65
N GLU A 166 -11.65 -16.69 19.10
CA GLU A 166 -12.15 -15.32 19.20
C GLU A 166 -12.35 -14.66 17.82
N GLU A 167 -11.54 -15.05 16.83
CA GLU A 167 -11.59 -14.48 15.48
C GLU A 167 -12.58 -15.21 14.56
N MET A 168 -13.02 -16.42 14.93
CA MET A 168 -13.94 -17.22 14.10
C MET A 168 -15.24 -16.50 13.72
N PRO A 169 -15.95 -15.77 14.62
CA PRO A 169 -17.18 -15.07 14.27
C PRO A 169 -16.96 -14.02 13.18
N PHE A 170 -15.83 -13.32 13.24
CA PHE A 170 -15.45 -12.31 12.25
C PHE A 170 -15.21 -12.95 10.87
N VAL A 171 -14.44 -14.04 10.82
CA VAL A 171 -14.22 -14.80 9.57
C VAL A 171 -15.54 -15.30 8.97
N ARG A 172 -16.48 -15.78 9.80
CA ARG A 172 -17.80 -16.20 9.31
C ARG A 172 -18.58 -15.02 8.71
N MET A 173 -18.58 -13.88 9.39
CA MET A 173 -19.27 -12.68 8.92
C MET A 173 -18.73 -12.23 7.55
N ALA A 174 -17.41 -12.09 7.42
CA ALA A 174 -16.77 -11.73 6.15
C ALA A 174 -17.12 -12.73 5.03
N MET A 175 -17.04 -14.03 5.31
CA MET A 175 -17.41 -15.05 4.32
C MET A 175 -18.89 -15.00 3.93
N THR A 176 -19.80 -14.71 4.87
CA THR A 176 -21.22 -14.54 4.58
C THR A 176 -21.47 -13.32 3.71
N GLU A 177 -20.82 -12.19 4.00
CA GLU A 177 -20.96 -10.95 3.24
C GLU A 177 -20.50 -11.12 1.79
N VAL A 178 -19.31 -11.70 1.58
CA VAL A 178 -18.76 -11.97 0.24
C VAL A 178 -19.68 -12.90 -0.56
N VAL A 179 -20.26 -13.91 0.06
CA VAL A 179 -21.22 -14.81 -0.61
C VAL A 179 -22.51 -14.09 -0.98
N VAL A 180 -23.05 -13.26 -0.08
CA VAL A 180 -24.29 -12.48 -0.32
C VAL A 180 -24.08 -11.48 -1.45
N GLU A 181 -22.95 -10.77 -1.46
CA GLU A 181 -22.63 -9.79 -2.50
C GLU A 181 -22.53 -10.42 -3.89
N ILE A 182 -21.92 -11.61 -3.98
CA ILE A 182 -21.89 -12.36 -5.24
C ILE A 182 -23.28 -12.83 -5.64
N GLU A 183 -24.11 -13.30 -4.70
CA GLU A 183 -25.47 -13.71 -5.03
C GLU A 183 -26.29 -12.54 -5.60
N LEU A 184 -26.13 -11.34 -5.05
CA LEU A 184 -26.72 -10.12 -5.60
C LEU A 184 -26.18 -9.80 -6.99
N THR A 185 -24.85 -9.86 -7.17
CA THR A 185 -24.19 -9.64 -8.47
C THR A 185 -24.68 -10.64 -9.53
N LEU A 186 -24.84 -11.91 -9.16
CA LEU A 186 -25.36 -12.95 -10.06
C LEU A 186 -26.84 -12.68 -10.43
N LYS A 187 -27.65 -12.19 -9.49
CA LYS A 187 -29.04 -11.79 -9.79
C LYS A 187 -29.11 -10.61 -10.76
N GLU A 188 -28.18 -9.66 -10.67
CA GLU A 188 -28.06 -8.56 -11.63
C GLU A 188 -27.61 -9.07 -13.01
N LEU A 189 -26.65 -9.99 -13.06
CA LEU A 189 -26.16 -10.61 -14.30
C LEU A 189 -27.17 -11.54 -14.98
N GLN A 190 -28.15 -12.08 -14.26
CA GLN A 190 -29.24 -12.87 -14.82
C GLN A 190 -30.24 -12.01 -15.62
N GLN A 191 -30.18 -10.68 -15.50
CA GLN A 191 -30.91 -9.80 -16.41
C GLN A 191 -30.37 -9.98 -17.85
N PRO A 192 -31.23 -9.94 -18.87
CA PRO A 192 -30.81 -10.18 -20.25
C PRO A 192 -29.67 -9.24 -20.63
N LEU A 193 -28.48 -9.82 -20.76
CA LEU A 193 -27.28 -9.17 -21.24
C LEU A 193 -27.52 -8.81 -22.70
N ASP A 194 -27.83 -7.54 -22.96
CA ASP A 194 -28.03 -7.03 -24.30
C ASP A 194 -26.69 -7.07 -25.05
N ALA A 195 -26.48 -8.11 -25.85
CA ALA A 195 -25.26 -8.33 -26.61
C ALA A 195 -24.96 -7.18 -27.58
N HIS A 196 -25.98 -6.47 -28.06
CA HIS A 196 -25.80 -5.27 -28.87
C HIS A 196 -25.26 -4.10 -28.04
N ARG A 197 -25.63 -3.96 -26.76
CA ARG A 197 -25.02 -2.98 -25.83
C ARG A 197 -23.63 -3.39 -25.33
N LEU A 198 -23.37 -4.68 -25.17
CA LEU A 198 -22.10 -5.21 -24.64
C LEU A 198 -20.99 -5.29 -25.69
N LEU A 199 -21.34 -5.59 -26.94
CA LEU A 199 -20.42 -5.68 -28.07
C LEU A 199 -20.44 -4.41 -28.94
N ALA A 200 -21.35 -3.47 -28.67
CA ALA A 200 -21.16 -2.11 -29.16
C ALA A 200 -19.82 -1.64 -28.62
N VAL A 201 -18.91 -1.27 -29.53
CA VAL A 201 -17.90 -0.27 -29.19
C VAL A 201 -18.71 0.90 -28.68
N PRO A 202 -18.65 1.24 -27.38
CA PRO A 202 -19.55 2.25 -26.85
C PRO A 202 -19.33 3.51 -27.67
N GLY A 203 -20.40 4.01 -28.28
CA GLY A 203 -20.34 5.28 -29.00
C GLY A 203 -19.81 6.33 -28.04
N GLU A 204 -19.18 7.40 -28.55
CA GLU A 204 -18.67 8.48 -27.69
C GLU A 204 -19.72 8.86 -26.64
N GLU A 205 -21.01 8.94 -26.99
CA GLU A 205 -22.11 9.25 -26.06
C GLU A 205 -22.27 8.28 -24.87
N ASP A 206 -22.07 6.97 -25.03
CA ASP A 206 -22.24 5.99 -23.94
C ASP A 206 -21.04 6.01 -22.98
N VAL A 207 -19.82 6.18 -23.50
CA VAL A 207 -18.62 6.44 -22.68
C VAL A 207 -18.76 7.78 -21.96
N ARG A 208 -19.25 8.81 -22.65
CA ARG A 208 -19.53 10.13 -22.09
C ARG A 208 -20.55 10.05 -20.96
N MET A 209 -21.65 9.31 -21.13
CA MET A 209 -22.70 9.15 -20.12
C MET A 209 -22.19 8.43 -18.86
N ALA A 210 -21.47 7.30 -19.02
CA ALA A 210 -20.89 6.58 -17.88
C ALA A 210 -19.85 7.42 -17.11
N ARG A 211 -19.05 8.22 -17.85
CA ARG A 211 -18.06 9.15 -17.28
C ARG A 211 -18.70 10.35 -16.59
N ARG A 212 -19.77 10.90 -17.18
CA ARG A 212 -20.61 11.96 -16.61
C ARG A 212 -21.24 11.53 -15.28
N THR A 213 -21.74 10.29 -15.19
CA THR A 213 -22.29 9.73 -13.95
C THR A 213 -21.21 9.49 -12.88
N ARG A 214 -20.00 9.04 -13.27
CA ARG A 214 -18.87 8.84 -12.34
C ARG A 214 -18.20 10.14 -11.88
N MET A 215 -18.33 11.24 -12.61
CA MET A 215 -17.69 12.52 -12.26
C MET A 215 -18.65 13.55 -11.70
N GLY A 216 -19.94 13.47 -12.01
CA GLY A 216 -20.98 14.24 -11.33
C GLY A 216 -21.02 14.00 -9.82
N ARG A 217 -20.47 12.87 -9.33
CA ARG A 217 -20.34 12.60 -7.87
C ARG A 217 -19.32 13.50 -7.15
N TYR A 218 -18.38 14.11 -7.87
CA TYR A 218 -17.34 14.96 -7.28
C TYR A 218 -17.60 16.45 -7.48
N LEU A 219 -18.54 16.80 -8.37
CA LEU A 219 -18.84 18.17 -8.77
C LEU A 219 -20.27 18.50 -8.38
N ALA A 220 -20.41 19.32 -7.34
CA ALA A 220 -21.68 19.90 -6.92
C ALA A 220 -21.66 21.41 -7.14
N GLU A 221 -22.84 22.04 -7.25
CA GLU A 221 -22.95 23.50 -7.40
C GLU A 221 -22.15 24.26 -6.34
N LYS A 222 -22.10 23.73 -5.12
CA LYS A 222 -21.41 24.37 -4.00
C LYS A 222 -19.89 24.38 -4.14
N ASN A 223 -19.30 23.51 -4.98
CA ASN A 223 -17.85 23.39 -5.20
C ASN A 223 -17.41 24.16 -6.46
N LEU A 224 -18.30 24.97 -7.04
CA LEU A 224 -18.06 25.73 -8.25
C LEU A 224 -18.07 27.21 -7.94
N ILE A 225 -16.97 27.89 -8.25
CA ILE A 225 -16.78 29.32 -7.99
C ILE A 225 -16.68 30.05 -9.35
N PRO A 226 -17.77 30.68 -9.83
CA PRO A 226 -17.78 31.38 -11.12
C PRO A 226 -16.83 32.59 -11.19
N GLU A 227 -16.42 33.11 -10.04
CA GLU A 227 -15.54 34.28 -9.95
C GLU A 227 -14.63 34.18 -8.73
N LEU A 228 -13.38 33.79 -8.95
CA LEU A 228 -12.33 33.76 -7.94
C LEU A 228 -11.81 35.17 -7.62
N LYS A 229 -11.76 35.51 -6.34
CA LYS A 229 -11.33 36.83 -5.86
C LYS A 229 -9.83 36.90 -5.58
N GLY A 230 -9.18 35.76 -5.31
CA GLY A 230 -7.74 35.71 -5.01
C GLY A 230 -6.86 36.44 -6.05
N ALA A 231 -5.82 37.14 -5.58
CA ALA A 231 -4.93 37.93 -6.42
C ALA A 231 -3.68 37.13 -6.84
N THR A 232 -3.24 36.20 -5.99
CA THR A 232 -2.08 35.34 -6.22
C THR A 232 -2.49 33.88 -6.40
N LYS A 233 -1.53 33.06 -6.86
CA LYS A 233 -1.69 31.60 -6.95
C LYS A 233 -2.11 30.99 -5.60
N ALA A 234 -1.48 31.42 -4.52
CA ALA A 234 -1.79 30.92 -3.18
C ALA A 234 -3.20 31.34 -2.74
N ASP A 235 -3.61 32.57 -3.03
CA ASP A 235 -4.94 33.07 -2.66
C ASP A 235 -6.06 32.28 -3.34
N VAL A 236 -5.94 32.00 -4.64
CA VAL A 236 -6.97 31.24 -5.37
C VAL A 236 -7.01 29.77 -4.95
N ILE A 237 -5.86 29.18 -4.57
CA ILE A 237 -5.82 27.82 -4.01
C ILE A 237 -6.50 27.80 -2.64
N ALA A 238 -6.19 28.78 -1.78
CA ALA A 238 -6.83 28.91 -0.46
C ALA A 238 -8.35 29.10 -0.58
N GLU A 239 -8.81 29.96 -1.50
CA GLU A 239 -10.25 30.17 -1.77
C GLU A 239 -10.96 28.87 -2.17
N LEU A 240 -10.33 28.05 -3.01
CA LEU A 240 -10.88 26.75 -3.42
C LEU A 240 -10.85 25.70 -2.30
N VAL A 241 -9.80 25.67 -1.48
CA VAL A 241 -9.71 24.76 -0.32
C VAL A 241 -10.77 25.15 0.72
N HIS A 242 -10.93 26.45 0.98
CA HIS A 242 -11.94 26.98 1.90
C HIS A 242 -13.37 26.60 1.45
N CYS A 243 -13.67 26.73 0.16
CA CYS A 243 -14.94 26.31 -0.43
C CYS A 243 -15.26 24.81 -0.19
N LEU A 244 -14.23 23.95 -0.16
CA LEU A 244 -14.41 22.53 0.18
C LEU A 244 -14.57 22.32 1.70
N ALA A 245 -13.87 23.10 2.53
CA ALA A 245 -13.98 23.05 3.98
C ALA A 245 -15.36 23.51 4.48
N GLU A 246 -15.94 24.57 3.92
CA GLU A 246 -17.29 25.06 4.27
C GLU A 246 -18.39 24.00 4.03
N GLN A 247 -18.11 23.03 3.16
CA GLN A 247 -19.04 21.94 2.86
C GLN A 247 -18.82 20.69 3.72
N GLY A 248 -17.83 20.71 4.61
CA GLY A 248 -17.42 19.56 5.40
C GLY A 248 -16.71 18.48 4.59
N LEU A 249 -16.25 18.79 3.37
CA LEU A 249 -15.50 17.85 2.52
C LEU A 249 -14.01 17.80 2.90
N VAL A 250 -13.52 18.86 3.56
CA VAL A 250 -12.17 18.97 4.12
C VAL A 250 -12.32 19.22 5.62
N HIS A 251 -11.73 18.36 6.46
CA HIS A 251 -11.82 18.48 7.92
C HIS A 251 -10.64 19.22 8.57
N ASP A 252 -9.54 19.38 7.85
CA ASP A 252 -8.38 20.21 8.25
C ASP A 252 -7.94 21.10 7.07
N GLU A 253 -8.47 22.31 7.05
CA GLU A 253 -8.24 23.28 5.97
C GLU A 253 -6.75 23.65 5.83
N ALA A 254 -6.05 23.79 6.96
CA ALA A 254 -4.65 24.20 6.99
C ALA A 254 -3.73 23.09 6.42
N GLU A 255 -3.97 21.84 6.79
CA GLU A 255 -3.22 20.69 6.23
C GLU A 255 -3.50 20.51 4.74
N ALA A 256 -4.77 20.60 4.31
CA ALA A 256 -5.15 20.51 2.91
C ALA A 256 -4.47 21.59 2.06
N LEU A 257 -4.50 22.84 2.51
CA LEU A 257 -3.84 23.97 1.83
C LEU A 257 -2.33 23.75 1.74
N SER A 258 -1.70 23.37 2.87
CA SER A 258 -0.27 23.09 2.93
C SER A 258 0.14 21.93 1.99
N ALA A 259 -0.67 20.88 1.89
CA ALA A 259 -0.41 19.76 0.98
C ALA A 259 -0.37 20.19 -0.49
N VAL A 260 -1.31 21.05 -0.90
CA VAL A 260 -1.39 21.55 -2.29
C VAL A 260 -0.27 22.54 -2.58
N LEU A 261 -0.01 23.50 -1.68
CA LEU A 261 1.04 24.50 -1.87
C LEU A 261 2.43 23.86 -1.93
N ARG A 262 2.73 22.88 -1.06
CA ARG A 262 4.00 22.13 -1.14
C ARG A 262 4.18 21.44 -2.49
N ARG A 263 3.11 20.86 -3.05
CA ARG A 263 3.15 20.22 -4.37
C ARG A 263 3.37 21.25 -5.48
N GLU A 264 2.72 22.40 -5.38
CA GLU A 264 2.80 23.49 -6.34
C GLU A 264 4.18 24.18 -6.37
N GLU A 265 4.80 24.35 -5.20
CA GLU A 265 6.17 24.89 -5.06
C GLU A 265 7.22 23.97 -5.69
N ALA A 266 7.05 22.65 -5.56
CA ALA A 266 7.95 21.68 -6.16
C ALA A 266 7.94 21.75 -7.69
N MET A 267 6.75 21.95 -8.28
CA MET A 267 6.57 22.13 -9.71
C MET A 267 5.18 22.70 -10.00
N SER A 268 5.14 23.77 -10.78
CA SER A 268 3.91 24.41 -11.24
C SER A 268 2.93 23.40 -11.85
N THR A 269 1.65 23.51 -11.49
CA THR A 269 0.55 22.73 -12.10
C THR A 269 -0.23 23.52 -13.14
N GLY A 270 0.30 24.70 -13.53
CA GLY A 270 -0.16 25.43 -14.69
C GLY A 270 0.05 24.61 -15.97
N LEU A 271 -1.03 24.38 -16.70
CA LEU A 271 -1.05 23.68 -17.98
C LEU A 271 -1.15 24.72 -19.11
N ARG A 272 -1.61 24.31 -20.30
CA ARG A 272 -1.78 25.21 -21.44
C ARG A 272 -3.18 25.79 -21.53
N HIS A 273 -3.34 26.86 -22.31
CA HIS A 273 -4.62 27.47 -22.64
C HIS A 273 -5.40 27.99 -21.42
N GLY A 274 -4.68 28.60 -20.49
CA GLY A 274 -5.26 29.20 -19.30
C GLY A 274 -5.80 28.21 -18.26
N PHE A 275 -5.36 26.95 -18.25
CA PHE A 275 -5.78 25.93 -17.27
C PHE A 275 -4.71 25.66 -16.21
N ALA A 276 -5.13 25.39 -14.97
CA ALA A 276 -4.27 24.84 -13.92
C ALA A 276 -5.00 23.79 -13.09
N CYS A 277 -4.24 22.81 -12.60
CA CYS A 277 -4.76 21.72 -11.78
C CYS A 277 -3.94 21.53 -10.48
N PRO A 278 -4.04 22.47 -9.54
CA PRO A 278 -3.43 22.31 -8.22
C PRO A 278 -3.99 21.06 -7.54
N HIS A 279 -3.11 20.18 -7.08
CA HIS A 279 -3.51 18.91 -6.50
C HIS A 279 -2.67 18.55 -5.28
N GLY A 280 -3.27 17.84 -4.33
CA GLY A 280 -2.62 17.45 -3.08
C GLY A 280 -3.06 16.08 -2.59
N ARG A 281 -2.11 15.34 -2.01
CA ARG A 281 -2.40 14.18 -1.18
C ARG A 281 -2.32 14.60 0.28
N THR A 282 -3.36 14.31 1.04
CA THR A 282 -3.62 14.92 2.35
C THR A 282 -4.39 13.93 3.23
N THR A 283 -4.26 14.07 4.55
CA THR A 283 -5.11 13.33 5.50
C THR A 283 -6.41 14.07 5.80
N ALA A 284 -6.52 15.35 5.44
CA ALA A 284 -7.67 16.22 5.65
C ALA A 284 -8.94 15.87 4.86
N VAL A 285 -8.92 14.80 4.05
CA VAL A 285 -10.07 14.33 3.25
C VAL A 285 -10.17 12.81 3.34
N GLU A 286 -11.41 12.30 3.44
CA GLU A 286 -11.69 10.85 3.45
C GLU A 286 -11.84 10.27 2.04
N ASN A 287 -12.31 11.09 1.09
CA ASN A 287 -12.56 10.74 -0.29
C ASN A 287 -11.89 11.74 -1.24
N LEU A 288 -11.80 11.40 -2.53
CA LEU A 288 -11.40 12.38 -3.54
C LEU A 288 -12.44 13.49 -3.62
N VAL A 289 -12.00 14.73 -3.53
CA VAL A 289 -12.85 15.93 -3.61
C VAL A 289 -12.24 16.94 -4.58
N CYS A 290 -13.09 17.70 -5.27
CA CYS A 290 -12.63 18.72 -6.19
C CYS A 290 -13.50 19.98 -6.14
N ALA A 291 -12.87 21.10 -6.51
CA ALA A 291 -13.51 22.38 -6.72
C ALA A 291 -13.02 23.00 -8.03
N ILE A 292 -13.89 23.74 -8.72
CA ILE A 292 -13.52 24.46 -9.94
C ILE A 292 -13.77 25.94 -9.70
N GLY A 293 -12.77 26.77 -10.01
CA GLY A 293 -12.88 28.22 -9.96
C GLY A 293 -12.48 28.88 -11.26
N ILE A 294 -13.10 30.02 -11.54
CA ILE A 294 -12.83 30.84 -12.73
C ILE A 294 -12.24 32.18 -12.31
N LYS A 295 -11.05 32.50 -12.79
CA LYS A 295 -10.43 33.83 -12.72
C LYS A 295 -10.52 34.48 -14.10
N ALA A 296 -11.59 35.22 -14.38
CA ALA A 296 -11.89 35.75 -15.71
C ALA A 296 -10.75 36.60 -16.31
N ASP A 297 -10.13 37.45 -15.48
CA ASP A 297 -9.00 38.32 -15.86
C ASP A 297 -7.67 37.57 -16.03
N GLY A 298 -7.63 36.31 -15.60
CA GLY A 298 -6.44 35.47 -15.55
C GLY A 298 -5.47 35.86 -14.44
N LEU A 299 -4.58 34.94 -14.07
CA LEU A 299 -3.46 35.23 -13.18
C LEU A 299 -2.19 34.46 -13.60
N PRO A 300 -0.99 34.95 -13.23
CA PRO A 300 0.24 34.20 -13.43
C PRO A 300 0.25 32.93 -12.56
N PHE A 301 0.13 31.76 -13.21
CA PHE A 301 0.16 30.46 -12.53
C PHE A 301 1.36 29.61 -12.95
N GLY A 302 2.30 30.13 -13.74
CA GLY A 302 3.43 29.34 -14.26
C GLY A 302 2.99 28.27 -15.27
N ALA A 303 2.06 28.64 -16.15
CA ALA A 303 1.61 27.84 -17.28
C ALA A 303 2.76 27.53 -18.26
N ILE A 304 2.72 26.35 -18.90
CA ILE A 304 3.79 25.89 -19.81
C ILE A 304 3.93 26.80 -21.04
N ASP A 305 2.83 27.39 -21.50
CA ASP A 305 2.77 28.34 -22.62
C ASP A 305 2.87 29.81 -22.16
N SER A 306 3.10 30.05 -20.86
CA SER A 306 3.14 31.39 -20.25
C SER A 306 1.84 32.20 -20.38
N GLU A 307 0.72 31.59 -20.77
CA GLU A 307 -0.57 32.26 -20.80
C GLU A 307 -1.15 32.44 -19.38
N PRO A 308 -1.91 33.52 -19.11
CA PRO A 308 -2.60 33.69 -17.84
C PRO A 308 -3.61 32.57 -17.58
N THR A 309 -3.56 31.95 -16.40
CA THR A 309 -4.51 30.92 -15.99
C THR A 309 -5.84 31.54 -15.58
N ARG A 310 -6.91 31.06 -16.19
CA ARG A 310 -8.29 31.48 -15.94
C ARG A 310 -9.16 30.39 -15.34
N PHE A 311 -8.82 29.12 -15.53
CA PHE A 311 -9.60 27.98 -15.06
C PHE A 311 -8.76 27.14 -14.12
N ILE A 312 -9.20 26.99 -12.87
CA ILE A 312 -8.48 26.27 -11.84
C ILE A 312 -9.35 25.13 -11.35
N LEU A 313 -8.86 23.90 -11.51
CA LEU A 313 -9.47 22.69 -10.96
C LEU A 313 -8.61 22.19 -9.79
N LEU A 314 -9.07 22.43 -8.56
CA LEU A 314 -8.43 21.91 -7.36
C LEU A 314 -8.83 20.45 -7.14
N VAL A 315 -7.86 19.59 -6.82
CA VAL A 315 -8.09 18.17 -6.51
C VAL A 315 -7.39 17.76 -5.23
N LEU A 316 -8.13 17.27 -4.24
CA LEU A 316 -7.58 16.69 -3.02
C LEU A 316 -7.90 15.19 -2.97
N SER A 317 -6.96 14.40 -2.48
CA SER A 317 -7.12 12.96 -2.33
C SER A 317 -6.48 12.42 -1.05
N PRO A 318 -7.01 11.33 -0.46
CA PRO A 318 -6.43 10.72 0.74
C PRO A 318 -4.98 10.27 0.51
N ALA A 319 -4.12 10.43 1.52
CA ALA A 319 -2.69 10.14 1.44
C ALA A 319 -2.34 8.70 0.95
N GLY A 320 -3.19 7.71 1.27
CA GLY A 320 -3.00 6.30 0.90
C GLY A 320 -3.72 5.86 -0.38
N ALA A 321 -4.53 6.72 -1.00
CA ALA A 321 -5.32 6.34 -2.18
C ALA A 321 -4.51 6.49 -3.48
N VAL A 322 -4.64 5.51 -4.38
CA VAL A 322 -4.28 5.71 -5.80
C VAL A 322 -5.37 6.55 -6.43
N ALA A 323 -5.26 7.87 -6.26
CA ALA A 323 -6.25 8.81 -6.80
C ALA A 323 -6.31 8.71 -8.34
N PRO A 324 -7.49 8.60 -8.96
CA PRO A 324 -7.66 8.53 -10.42
C PRO A 324 -7.46 9.91 -11.09
N TYR A 325 -6.36 10.60 -10.79
CA TYR A 325 -6.03 11.94 -11.28
C TYR A 325 -6.00 12.01 -12.82
N MET A 326 -5.38 11.01 -13.45
CA MET A 326 -5.33 10.92 -14.92
C MET A 326 -6.71 10.74 -15.54
N GLU A 327 -7.60 9.98 -14.91
CA GLU A 327 -8.96 9.78 -15.40
C GLU A 327 -9.79 11.06 -15.29
N LEU A 328 -9.64 11.79 -14.17
CA LEU A 328 -10.27 13.08 -13.93
C LEU A 328 -9.81 14.10 -14.97
N MET A 329 -8.51 14.22 -15.21
CA MET A 329 -7.96 15.13 -16.24
C MET A 329 -8.44 14.77 -17.64
N ALA A 330 -8.43 13.48 -17.98
CA ALA A 330 -8.89 13.03 -19.29
C ALA A 330 -10.37 13.32 -19.53
N ALA A 331 -11.19 13.41 -18.48
CA ALA A 331 -12.62 13.69 -18.59
C ALA A 331 -12.94 15.18 -18.64
N MET A 332 -12.10 15.99 -18.00
CA MET A 332 -12.18 17.43 -18.06
C MET A 332 -11.71 18.00 -19.41
N ARG A 333 -11.19 17.15 -20.31
CA ARG A 333 -10.76 17.54 -21.66
C ARG A 333 -11.85 18.30 -22.43
N GLY A 334 -13.09 17.79 -22.43
CA GLY A 334 -14.21 18.43 -23.12
C GLY A 334 -14.73 19.69 -22.42
N VAL A 335 -14.50 19.81 -21.12
CA VAL A 335 -14.87 21.01 -20.33
C VAL A 335 -13.91 22.16 -20.61
N PHE A 336 -12.64 21.85 -20.87
CA PHE A 336 -11.57 22.84 -21.06
C PHE A 336 -11.10 22.98 -22.53
N ASP A 337 -11.87 22.46 -23.48
CA ASP A 337 -11.71 22.81 -24.90
C ASP A 337 -12.12 24.27 -25.18
N GLU A 338 -11.89 24.76 -26.39
CA GLU A 338 -12.14 26.17 -26.72
C GLU A 338 -13.60 26.58 -26.43
N GLU A 339 -14.57 25.77 -26.87
CA GLU A 339 -15.97 26.08 -26.63
C GLU A 339 -16.36 25.99 -25.15
N GLY A 340 -15.82 25.02 -24.41
CA GLY A 340 -16.03 24.85 -22.99
C GLY A 340 -15.49 26.04 -22.19
N ARG A 341 -14.29 26.53 -22.54
CA ARG A 341 -13.71 27.75 -21.96
C ARG A 341 -14.58 28.97 -22.18
N GLN A 342 -15.08 29.20 -23.40
CA GLN A 342 -15.99 30.32 -23.69
C GLN A 342 -17.31 30.20 -22.92
N ALA A 343 -17.86 28.98 -22.82
CA ALA A 343 -19.08 28.73 -22.05
C ALA A 343 -18.86 28.96 -20.54
N LEU A 344 -17.73 28.54 -19.99
CA LEU A 344 -17.39 28.78 -18.59
C LEU A 344 -17.21 30.27 -18.29
N LEU A 345 -16.54 31.04 -19.15
CA LEU A 345 -16.33 32.48 -18.96
C LEU A 345 -17.63 33.30 -18.98
N SER A 346 -18.70 32.79 -19.59
CA SER A 346 -20.01 33.46 -19.59
C SER A 346 -20.87 33.12 -18.36
N CYS A 347 -20.48 32.12 -17.56
CA CYS A 347 -21.20 31.74 -16.35
C CYS A 347 -21.03 32.80 -15.26
N ARG A 348 -22.14 33.20 -14.63
CA ARG A 348 -22.16 34.10 -13.46
C ARG A 348 -22.66 33.41 -12.20
N LYS A 349 -23.25 32.22 -12.33
CA LYS A 349 -23.80 31.44 -11.21
C LYS A 349 -23.21 30.02 -11.17
N PRO A 350 -23.04 29.43 -9.97
CA PRO A 350 -22.55 28.06 -9.85
C PRO A 350 -23.42 27.03 -10.58
N ALA A 351 -24.75 27.23 -10.64
CA ALA A 351 -25.67 26.37 -11.37
C ALA A 351 -25.43 26.37 -12.89
N GLU A 352 -25.12 27.54 -13.47
CA GLU A 352 -24.79 27.67 -14.90
C GLU A 352 -23.47 26.95 -15.19
N MET A 353 -22.49 27.14 -14.31
CA MET A 353 -21.20 26.47 -14.38
C MET A 353 -21.36 24.96 -14.27
N LEU A 354 -22.20 24.46 -13.34
CA LEU A 354 -22.49 23.03 -13.22
C LEU A 354 -23.14 22.49 -14.48
N SER A 355 -24.08 23.23 -15.09
CA SER A 355 -24.71 22.82 -16.35
C SER A 355 -23.68 22.72 -17.48
N VAL A 356 -22.74 23.65 -17.59
CA VAL A 356 -21.69 23.64 -18.62
C VAL A 356 -20.75 22.46 -18.39
N VAL A 357 -20.22 22.32 -17.18
CA VAL A 357 -19.30 21.25 -16.80
C VAL A 357 -19.98 19.89 -17.02
N THR A 358 -21.19 19.70 -16.50
CA THR A 358 -21.92 18.43 -16.61
C THR A 358 -22.28 18.08 -18.04
N ARG A 359 -22.62 19.08 -18.89
CA ARG A 359 -22.90 18.85 -20.32
C ARG A 359 -21.65 18.43 -21.09
N ARG A 360 -20.48 18.94 -20.70
CA ARG A 360 -19.21 18.73 -21.40
C ARG A 360 -18.30 17.67 -20.76
N LEU A 361 -18.67 17.13 -19.60
CA LEU A 361 -18.08 15.92 -19.02
C LEU A 361 -18.38 14.75 -19.94
N GLY A 362 -17.42 14.46 -20.81
CA GLY A 362 -17.55 13.46 -21.85
C GLY A 362 -16.27 13.20 -22.60
#